data_AF-A0A3D5S6N4-F1
#
_entry.id   AF-A0A3D5S6N4-F1
#
_cell.length_a   1.000
_cell.length_b   1.000
_cell.length_c   1.000
_cell.angle_alpha   90.00
_cell.angle_beta   90.00
_cell.angle_gamma   90.00
#
_symmetry.space_group_name_H-M   'P 1'
#
loop_
_entity.id
_entity.type
_entity.pdbx_description
1 polymer ?
#
loop_
_entity_poly.entity_id
_entity_poly.type
_entity_poly.pdbx_seq_one_letter_code
_entity_poly.pdbx_strand_id
1 'polypeptide(L)' 'MSNKNPVICVVDGKICINGTTFEHDELRESKEYLQSLGAEEAFFYPENDEELDELHEIVLKMGEESPESFGDETASYYLN' A
#
# COMPACT_ATOMS: atom_id res chain seq x y z
N MET A 1 18.79 -6.63 -9.65
CA MET A 1 17.58 -7.12 -10.32
C MET A 1 16.43 -6.35 -9.72
N SER A 2 15.83 -5.41 -10.46
CA SER A 2 14.69 -4.64 -9.95
C SER A 2 13.46 -5.53 -10.01
N ASN A 3 12.89 -5.88 -8.86
CA ASN A 3 11.56 -6.48 -8.78
C ASN A 3 10.55 -5.36 -9.10
N LYS A 4 10.37 -5.09 -10.40
CA LYS A 4 9.46 -4.06 -10.91
C LYS A 4 7.98 -4.43 -10.77
N ASN A 5 7.71 -5.68 -10.37
CA ASN A 5 6.38 -6.25 -10.29
C ASN A 5 6.15 -6.73 -8.85
N PRO A 6 6.05 -5.82 -7.87
CA PRO A 6 5.74 -6.19 -6.50
C PRO A 6 4.38 -6.88 -6.44
N VAL A 7 4.32 -7.94 -5.65
CA VAL A 7 3.07 -8.63 -5.34
C VAL A 7 2.59 -8.18 -3.97
N ILE A 8 1.34 -7.73 -3.91
CA ILE A 8 0.63 -7.40 -2.69
C ILE A 8 -0.17 -8.62 -2.26
N CYS A 9 -0.23 -8.87 -0.97
CA CYS A 9 -1.16 -9.79 -0.32
C CYS A 9 -1.58 -9.22 1.03
N VAL A 10 -2.66 -9.76 1.60
CA VAL A 10 -3.08 -9.44 2.97
C VAL A 10 -2.55 -10.53 3.89
N VAL A 11 -1.89 -10.13 4.96
CA VAL A 11 -1.41 -11.05 6.02
C VAL A 11 -1.80 -10.45 7.35
N ASP A 12 -2.58 -11.19 8.15
CA ASP A 12 -3.00 -10.75 9.49
C ASP A 12 -3.77 -9.40 9.48
N GLY A 13 -4.59 -9.17 8.46
CA GLY A 13 -5.32 -7.90 8.28
C GLY A 13 -4.41 -6.71 7.95
N LYS A 14 -3.20 -6.95 7.43
CA LYS A 14 -2.21 -5.93 7.07
C LYS A 14 -1.72 -6.10 5.64
N ILE A 15 -1.27 -5.01 5.02
CA ILE A 15 -0.67 -5.08 3.69
C ILE A 15 0.69 -5.75 3.78
N CYS A 16 0.92 -6.71 2.90
CA CYS A 16 2.20 -7.36 2.72
C CYS A 16 2.65 -7.20 1.26
N ILE A 17 3.83 -6.63 1.04
CA ILE A 17 4.40 -6.39 -0.30
C ILE A 17 5.68 -7.20 -0.42
N ASN A 18 5.72 -8.16 -1.36
CA ASN A 18 6.87 -9.05 -1.57
C ASN A 18 7.36 -9.78 -0.29
N GLY A 19 6.46 -10.04 0.68
CA GLY A 19 6.80 -10.67 1.96
C GLY A 19 7.17 -9.68 3.08
N THR A 20 7.16 -8.37 2.82
CA THR A 20 7.30 -7.33 3.85
C THR A 20 5.92 -6.88 4.29
N THR A 21 5.56 -7.12 5.55
CA THR A 21 4.29 -6.64 6.15
C THR A 21 4.43 -5.22 6.66
N PHE A 22 3.40 -4.40 6.45
CA PHE A 22 3.32 -3.00 6.87
C PHE A 22 2.09 -2.80 7.76
N GLU A 23 2.26 -2.08 8.86
CA GLU A 23 1.17 -1.70 9.78
C GLU A 23 0.24 -0.64 9.17
N HIS A 24 -0.92 -0.42 9.80
CA HIS A 24 -1.93 0.54 9.31
C HIS A 24 -1.43 1.99 9.29
N ASP A 25 -0.47 2.36 10.13
CA ASP A 25 0.18 3.67 10.14
C ASP A 25 1.34 3.81 9.14
N GLU A 26 1.82 2.70 8.58
CA GLU A 26 2.99 2.64 7.68
C GLU A 26 2.61 2.80 6.19
N LEU A 27 1.52 3.52 5.91
CA LEU A 27 1.09 3.80 4.52
C LEU A 27 2.18 4.52 3.73
N ARG A 28 2.91 5.44 4.36
CA ARG A 28 3.99 6.18 3.70
C ARG A 28 5.17 5.26 3.38
N GLU A 29 5.61 4.45 4.34
CA GLU A 29 6.71 3.50 4.19
C GLU A 29 6.42 2.48 3.09
N SER A 30 5.18 1.99 3.00
CA SER A 30 4.78 1.06 1.93
C SER A 30 4.83 1.71 0.53
N LYS A 31 4.45 2.99 0.40
CA LYS A 31 4.61 3.77 -0.85
C LYS A 31 6.08 3.99 -1.20
N GLU A 32 6.90 4.40 -0.23
CA GLU A 32 8.34 4.63 -0.42
C GLU A 32 9.06 3.32 -0.81
N TYR A 33 8.63 2.19 -0.24
CA TYR A 33 9.10 0.86 -0.60
C TYR A 33 8.82 0.52 -2.07
N LEU A 34 7.59 0.73 -2.54
CA LEU A 34 7.21 0.52 -3.95
C LEU A 34 8.04 1.41 -4.90
N GLN A 35 8.26 2.68 -4.54
CA GLN A 35 9.09 3.60 -5.31
C GLN A 35 10.57 3.17 -5.35
N SER A 36 11.10 2.69 -4.21
CA SER A 36 12.47 2.17 -4.12
C SER A 36 12.69 0.95 -5.02
N LEU A 37 11.66 0.12 -5.20
CA LEU A 37 11.68 -1.01 -6.14
C LEU A 37 11.64 -0.56 -7.61
N GLY A 38 11.29 0.70 -7.88
CA GLY A 38 11.02 1.20 -9.22
C GLY A 38 9.77 0.54 -9.82
N ALA A 39 8.80 0.23 -8.97
CA ALA A 39 7.53 -0.36 -9.38
C ALA A 39 6.56 0.74 -9.81
N GLU A 40 6.08 0.66 -11.05
CA GLU A 40 4.99 1.54 -11.52
C GLU A 40 3.62 0.98 -11.14
N GLU A 41 3.52 -0.33 -10.97
CA GLU A 41 2.31 -1.05 -10.64
C GLU A 41 2.62 -2.21 -9.68
N ALA A 42 1.61 -2.63 -8.91
CA ALA A 42 1.70 -3.77 -8.03
C ALA A 42 0.59 -4.76 -8.36
N PHE A 43 0.90 -6.05 -8.30
CA PHE A 43 -0.03 -7.12 -8.61
C PHE A 43 -0.65 -7.65 -7.34
N PHE A 44 -1.96 -7.79 -7.32
CA PHE A 44 -2.70 -8.45 -6.26
C PHE A 44 -3.47 -9.62 -6.87
N TYR A 45 -3.33 -10.80 -6.28
CA TYR A 45 -3.97 -12.04 -6.75
C TYR A 45 -4.89 -12.56 -5.66
N PRO A 46 -6.10 -11.98 -5.51
CA PRO A 46 -7.08 -12.49 -4.56
C PRO A 46 -7.54 -13.87 -4.98
N GLU A 47 -7.64 -14.79 -4.03
CA GLU A 47 -8.27 -16.10 -4.24
C GLU A 47 -9.80 -15.97 -4.23
N ASN A 48 -10.37 -14.98 -3.52
CA ASN A 48 -11.81 -14.72 -3.44
C ASN A 48 -12.14 -13.22 -3.34
N ASP A 49 -13.40 -12.84 -3.58
CA ASP A 49 -13.89 -11.47 -3.42
C ASP A 49 -13.68 -10.93 -1.98
N GLU A 50 -13.73 -11.81 -0.97
CA GLU A 50 -13.49 -11.45 0.44
C GLU A 50 -12.09 -10.87 0.67
N GLU A 51 -11.05 -11.42 0.04
CA GLU A 51 -9.69 -10.86 0.14
C GLU A 51 -9.55 -9.52 -0.58
N LEU A 52 -10.33 -9.30 -1.65
CA LEU A 52 -10.35 -8.03 -2.36
C LEU A 52 -11.02 -6.94 -1.51
N ASP A 53 -12.14 -7.26 -0.87
CA ASP A 53 -12.78 -6.37 0.11
C ASP A 53 -11.86 -6.10 1.30
N GLU A 54 -11.19 -7.13 1.83
CA GLU A 54 -10.26 -6.98 2.96
C GLU A 54 -9.09 -6.04 2.61
N LEU A 55 -8.45 -6.23 1.45
CA LEU A 55 -7.39 -5.32 1.00
C LEU A 55 -7.93 -3.89 0.85
N HIS A 56 -9.13 -3.73 0.29
CA HIS A 56 -9.76 -2.43 0.12
C HIS A 56 -10.01 -1.74 1.47
N GLU A 57 -10.51 -2.47 2.47
CA GLU A 57 -10.71 -1.96 3.83
C GLU A 57 -9.39 -1.57 4.49
N ILE A 58 -8.33 -2.37 4.32
CA ILE A 58 -7.01 -2.07 4.88
C ILE A 58 -6.43 -0.81 4.24
N VAL A 59 -6.51 -0.67 2.91
CA VAL A 59 -6.05 0.54 2.21
C VAL A 59 -6.85 1.76 2.64
N LEU A 60 -8.17 1.63 2.83
CA LEU A 60 -9.01 2.70 3.37
C LEU A 60 -8.60 3.09 4.78
N LYS A 61 -8.45 2.12 5.69
CA LYS A 61 -8.00 2.36 7.07
C LYS A 61 -6.64 3.04 7.12
N MET A 62 -5.67 2.52 6.34
CA MET A 62 -4.36 3.13 6.17
C MET A 62 -4.45 4.57 5.66
N GLY A 63 -5.40 4.83 4.75
CA GLY A 63 -5.73 6.17 4.29
C GLY A 63 -6.25 7.04 5.43
N GLU A 64 -7.28 6.62 6.14
CA GLU A 64 -7.91 7.35 7.25
C GLU A 64 -6.93 7.66 8.41
N GLU A 65 -6.04 6.72 8.73
CA GLU A 65 -5.01 6.90 9.77
C GLU A 65 -3.80 7.69 9.27
N SER A 66 -3.62 7.79 7.95
CA SER A 66 -2.56 8.61 7.38
C SER A 66 -2.89 10.10 7.54
N PRO A 67 -1.93 10.91 8.05
CA PRO A 67 -2.10 12.36 8.16
C PRO A 67 -2.33 13.06 6.81
N GLU A 68 -2.17 12.35 5.68
CA GLU A 68 -2.47 12.86 4.33
C GLU A 68 -3.97 12.87 3.99
N SER A 69 -4.82 12.16 4.74
CA SER A 69 -6.26 12.01 4.44
C SER A 69 -7.16 12.99 5.21
N PHE A 70 -6.68 13.50 6.35
CA PHE A 70 -7.29 14.65 7.03
C PHE A 70 -6.92 15.93 6.27
N GLY A 71 -7.80 16.34 5.35
CA GLY A 71 -7.63 17.50 4.50
C GLY A 71 -7.35 18.82 5.24
N ASP A 72 -6.08 19.16 5.36
CA ASP A 72 -5.58 20.52 5.55
C ASP A 72 -4.41 20.72 4.57
N GLU A 73 -4.70 21.22 3.37
CA GLU A 73 -3.75 21.74 2.37
C GLU A 73 -2.34 21.09 2.31
N THR A 74 -2.22 19.77 2.47
CA THR A 74 -0.93 19.09 2.45
C THR A 74 -0.49 18.99 1.00
N ALA A 75 0.31 20.00 0.63
CA ALA A 75 1.20 20.10 -0.51
C ALA A 75 1.15 18.86 -1.42
N SER A 76 0.51 19.02 -2.56
CA SER A 76 0.63 18.10 -3.69
C SER A 76 2.11 17.99 -4.05
N TYR A 77 2.83 17.06 -3.43
CA TYR A 77 4.21 16.80 -3.76
C TYR A 77 4.21 16.01 -5.06
N TYR A 78 4.38 16.74 -6.16
CA TYR A 78 4.72 16.17 -7.46
C TYR A 78 5.94 15.27 -7.28
N LEU A 79 5.78 13.98 -7.59
CA LEU A 79 6.89 13.10 -7.86
C LEU A 79 7.59 13.64 -9.12
N ASN A 80 8.82 14.13 -8.94
CA ASN A 80 9.72 14.47 -10.05
C ASN A 80 10.18 13.21 -10.76
#